data_AF-A0A0S4IYC9-F1
#
_entry.id   AF-A0A0S4IYC9-F1
#
_cell.length_a   1.000
_cell.length_b   1.000
_cell.length_c   1.000
_cell.angle_alpha   90.00
_cell.angle_beta   90.00
_cell.angle_gamma   90.00
#
_symmetry.space_group_name_H-M   'P 1'
#
loop_
_entity.id
_entity.type
_entity.pdbx_description
1 polymer ?
#
loop_
_entity_poly.entity_id
_entity_poly.type
_entity_poly.pdbx_seq_one_letter_code
_entity_poly.pdbx_strand_id
1 'polypeptide(L)'
;SGSSRFFSRLLSYLPSSSLPGSVTATFGKLAQPAVGACVALLVSSQRTANAITCGAVMLLVWAAYPVYSVVAVVVLGRRGSTFVLRSNPVRTHVHVSKQKKHHHRRLLTIQSAIDYLTNPSHEWEPHPGASHRGTPQRVYAEFLLDHMTPLFEGYVQHREWYFAVEWLLTIASGAVLGAAQSLITTNASTLTSSECADIANWGIGCAIGLNALELLLCVGLRPYSVRLEFGMALVLGSLELVSNIFSLTNNSTASNAIVSASSYLELIIGILMPLIAAIVTRLLRPFMPAAAANSNDEVVLSMNSRSDSGAPLQSSTRATTRRKMDQLIERGFFDATTTASSPRDLKADAQLSGLIEIICEESNHSRREL
;
A
#
# COMPACT_ATOMS: atom_id res chain seq x y z
N SER A 1 16.76 17.92 -23.29
CA SER A 1 17.13 16.66 -23.97
C SER A 1 17.91 15.67 -23.09
N GLY A 2 18.74 16.11 -22.12
CA GLY A 2 19.51 15.19 -21.26
C GLY A 2 18.75 14.53 -20.09
N SER A 3 17.76 15.23 -19.51
CA SER A 3 17.01 14.77 -18.33
C SER A 3 16.18 13.49 -18.59
N SER A 4 15.60 13.36 -19.78
CA SER A 4 14.83 12.18 -20.21
C SER A 4 15.68 10.90 -20.26
N ARG A 5 16.92 11.01 -20.72
CA ARG A 5 17.84 9.87 -20.87
C ARG A 5 18.42 9.41 -19.53
N PHE A 6 18.65 10.34 -18.60
CA PHE A 6 19.11 9.98 -17.25
C PHE A 6 18.00 9.25 -16.48
N PHE A 7 16.76 9.74 -16.54
CA PHE A 7 15.63 9.11 -15.85
C PHE A 7 15.31 7.73 -16.45
N SER A 8 15.35 7.59 -17.77
CA SER A 8 15.23 6.28 -18.45
C SER A 8 16.35 5.30 -18.04
N ARG A 9 17.60 5.78 -17.92
CA ARG A 9 18.71 4.95 -17.41
C ARG A 9 18.53 4.57 -15.94
N LEU A 10 18.10 5.50 -15.09
CA LEU A 10 17.80 5.23 -13.68
C LEU A 10 16.68 4.19 -13.52
N LEU A 11 15.61 4.33 -14.31
CA LEU A 11 14.52 3.35 -14.39
C LEU A 11 15.01 1.98 -14.89
N SER A 12 16.01 1.93 -15.77
CA SER A 12 16.62 0.67 -16.23
C SER A 12 17.54 0.00 -15.19
N TYR A 13 17.96 0.72 -14.15
CA TYR A 13 18.71 0.16 -13.01
C TYR A 13 17.80 -0.28 -11.87
N LEU A 14 16.53 0.15 -11.85
CA LEU A 14 15.56 -0.40 -10.92
C LEU A 14 15.29 -1.85 -11.32
N PRO A 15 15.38 -2.80 -10.38
CA PRO A 15 15.14 -4.20 -10.69
C PRO A 15 13.76 -4.33 -11.33
N SER A 16 13.70 -4.95 -12.52
CA SER A 16 12.47 -5.22 -13.26
C SER A 16 11.54 -6.23 -12.57
N SER A 17 11.80 -6.55 -11.30
CA SER A 17 10.87 -7.26 -10.45
C SER A 17 9.69 -6.34 -10.18
N SER A 18 8.46 -6.82 -10.45
CA SER A 18 7.20 -6.26 -9.97
C SER A 18 7.43 -5.59 -8.62
N LEU A 19 7.31 -4.25 -8.55
CA LEU A 19 7.50 -3.49 -7.30
C LEU A 19 6.66 -4.21 -6.24
N PRO A 20 7.31 -4.90 -5.29
CA PRO A 20 6.63 -5.92 -4.51
C PRO A 20 5.57 -5.23 -3.66
N GLY A 21 4.46 -5.91 -3.38
CA GLY A 21 3.44 -5.41 -2.46
C GLY A 21 3.98 -4.94 -1.10
N SER A 22 5.19 -5.38 -0.74
CA SER A 22 5.93 -4.85 0.39
C SER A 22 6.17 -3.34 0.30
N VAL A 23 6.42 -2.77 -0.89
CA VAL A 23 6.60 -1.33 -1.08
C VAL A 23 5.32 -0.58 -0.74
N THR A 24 4.16 -1.07 -1.18
CA THR A 24 2.85 -0.49 -0.84
C THR A 24 2.66 -0.43 0.68
N ALA A 25 2.93 -1.54 1.36
CA ALA A 25 2.79 -1.62 2.81
C ALA A 25 3.78 -0.71 3.55
N THR A 26 5.05 -0.69 3.12
CA THR A 26 6.07 0.22 3.68
C THR A 26 5.74 1.68 3.40
N PHE A 27 5.23 1.99 2.22
CA PHE A 27 4.80 3.32 1.83
C PHE A 27 3.69 3.83 2.75
N GLY A 28 2.63 3.05 2.96
CA GLY A 28 1.50 3.45 3.81
C GLY A 28 1.95 3.84 5.23
N LYS A 29 2.88 3.09 5.82
CA LYS A 29 3.37 3.34 7.19
C LYS A 29 4.30 4.55 7.29
N LEU A 30 5.14 4.76 6.27
CA LEU A 30 6.17 5.81 6.30
C LEU A 30 5.70 7.12 5.67
N ALA A 31 4.63 7.12 4.87
CA ALA A 31 4.16 8.30 4.17
C ALA A 31 3.76 9.43 5.12
N GLN A 32 2.99 9.16 6.17
CA GLN A 32 2.57 10.19 7.13
C GLN A 32 3.75 10.91 7.81
N PRO A 33 4.69 10.22 8.48
CA PRO A 33 5.81 10.89 9.12
C PRO A 33 6.77 11.53 8.09
N ALA A 34 6.98 10.92 6.92
CA ALA A 34 7.84 11.48 5.90
C ALA A 34 7.28 12.76 5.28
N VAL A 35 5.98 12.78 4.96
CA VAL A 35 5.28 13.98 4.47
C VAL A 35 5.29 15.06 5.56
N GLY A 36 5.04 14.70 6.81
CA GLY A 36 5.12 15.64 7.93
C GLY A 36 6.49 16.29 8.06
N ALA A 37 7.56 15.52 7.97
CA ALA A 37 8.94 16.05 7.96
C ALA A 37 9.19 16.96 6.75
N CYS A 38 8.74 16.58 5.55
CA CYS A 38 8.88 17.41 4.35
C CYS A 38 8.15 18.75 4.50
N VAL A 39 6.91 18.73 5.00
CA VAL A 39 6.12 19.94 5.23
C VAL A 39 6.74 20.79 6.34
N ALA A 40 7.29 20.18 7.38
CA ALA A 40 7.98 20.93 8.42
C ALA A 40 9.20 21.70 7.87
N LEU A 41 9.98 21.10 6.97
CA LEU A 41 11.07 21.79 6.27
C LEU A 41 10.59 22.94 5.39
N LEU A 42 9.42 22.79 4.77
CA LEU A 42 8.82 23.81 3.90
C LEU A 42 8.18 24.97 4.67
N VAL A 43 7.75 24.76 5.91
CA VAL A 43 7.01 25.74 6.73
C VAL A 43 7.90 26.42 7.79
N SER A 44 9.06 25.86 8.14
CA SER A 44 9.93 26.40 9.21
C SER A 44 10.38 27.85 8.97
N SER A 45 10.46 28.72 9.99
CA SER A 45 11.02 30.08 9.81
C SER A 45 12.52 30.06 9.51
N GLN A 46 13.23 29.02 9.97
CA GLN A 46 14.67 28.83 9.75
C GLN A 46 14.96 28.22 8.37
N ARG A 47 14.15 28.62 7.39
CA ARG A 47 14.15 28.14 6.02
C ARG A 47 15.44 28.57 5.30
N THR A 48 16.38 27.65 5.16
CA THR A 48 17.45 27.81 4.15
C THR A 48 16.91 27.37 2.78
N ALA A 49 17.40 27.97 1.70
CA ALA A 49 17.02 27.56 0.34
C ALA A 49 17.26 26.04 0.11
N ASN A 50 18.31 25.49 0.73
CA ASN A 50 18.64 24.07 0.67
C ASN A 50 17.59 23.20 1.38
N ALA A 51 17.13 23.60 2.57
CA ALA A 51 16.10 22.88 3.31
C ALA A 51 14.76 22.86 2.56
N ILE A 52 14.36 24.01 1.99
CA ILE A 52 13.15 24.10 1.14
C ILE A 52 13.27 23.17 -0.06
N THR A 53 14.41 23.22 -0.76
CA THR A 53 14.64 22.39 -1.95
C THR A 53 14.62 20.91 -1.59
N CYS A 54 15.26 20.51 -0.48
CA CYS A 54 15.24 19.14 0.03
C CYS A 54 13.81 18.67 0.36
N GLY A 55 13.05 19.46 1.13
CA GLY A 55 11.67 19.15 1.48
C GLY A 55 10.76 19.03 0.26
N ALA A 56 10.89 19.93 -0.71
CA ALA A 56 10.12 19.88 -1.95
C ALA A 56 10.45 18.65 -2.81
N VAL A 57 11.74 18.35 -2.98
CA VAL A 57 12.18 17.17 -3.75
C VAL A 57 11.71 15.89 -3.09
N MET A 58 11.86 15.75 -1.77
CA MET A 58 11.38 14.58 -1.04
C MET A 58 9.86 14.45 -1.11
N LEU A 59 9.12 15.55 -0.98
CA LEU A 59 7.67 15.53 -1.13
C LEU A 59 7.24 15.08 -2.53
N LEU A 60 7.94 15.53 -3.58
CA LEU A 60 7.70 15.07 -4.96
C LEU A 60 7.99 13.58 -5.12
N VAL A 61 9.06 13.06 -4.50
CA VAL A 61 9.38 11.62 -4.52
C VAL A 61 8.28 10.82 -3.82
N TRP A 62 7.81 11.28 -2.66
CA TRP A 62 6.72 10.63 -1.93
C TRP A 62 5.38 10.73 -2.67
N ALA A 63 5.11 11.80 -3.41
CA ALA A 63 3.89 11.96 -4.21
C ALA A 63 3.94 11.20 -5.54
N ALA A 64 5.13 10.97 -6.11
CA ALA A 64 5.28 10.32 -7.42
C ALA A 64 4.67 8.92 -7.45
N TYR A 65 4.89 8.12 -6.39
CA TYR A 65 4.38 6.75 -6.32
C TYR A 65 2.83 6.69 -6.22
N PRO A 66 2.16 7.45 -5.34
CA PRO A 66 0.70 7.58 -5.34
C PRO A 66 0.13 8.04 -6.67
N VAL A 67 0.70 9.11 -7.25
CA VAL A 67 0.22 9.66 -8.51
C VAL A 67 0.33 8.64 -9.63
N TYR A 68 1.48 7.98 -9.75
CA TYR A 68 1.69 6.92 -10.74
C TYR A 68 0.68 5.78 -10.58
N SER A 69 0.49 5.31 -9.35
CA SER A 69 -0.42 4.21 -9.02
C SER A 69 -1.89 4.58 -9.30
N VAL A 70 -2.32 5.81 -8.97
CA VAL A 70 -3.67 6.31 -9.28
C VAL A 70 -3.86 6.42 -10.79
N VAL A 71 -2.89 6.95 -11.52
CA VAL A 71 -2.97 7.04 -12.98
C VAL A 71 -3.03 5.65 -13.60
N ALA A 72 -2.19 4.71 -13.18
CA ALA A 72 -2.19 3.35 -13.69
C ALA A 72 -3.51 2.63 -13.38
N VAL A 73 -3.93 2.57 -12.12
CA VAL A 73 -5.09 1.76 -11.72
C VAL A 73 -6.41 2.46 -12.06
N VAL A 74 -6.57 3.74 -11.70
CA VAL A 74 -7.87 4.43 -11.81
C VAL A 74 -8.10 5.02 -13.20
N VAL A 75 -7.08 5.64 -13.80
CA VAL A 75 -7.23 6.33 -15.09
C VAL A 75 -7.06 5.36 -16.25
N LEU A 76 -5.92 4.66 -16.32
CA LEU A 76 -5.58 3.77 -17.41
C LEU A 76 -6.25 2.39 -17.29
N GLY A 77 -6.51 1.94 -16.06
CA GLY A 77 -7.24 0.70 -15.78
C GLY A 77 -8.73 0.76 -16.08
N ARG A 78 -9.27 1.94 -16.41
CA ARG A 78 -10.68 2.10 -16.79
C ARG A 78 -10.80 2.40 -18.28
N ARG A 79 -11.71 1.68 -18.95
CA ARG A 79 -12.14 2.00 -20.31
C ARG A 79 -13.62 2.28 -20.29
N GLY A 80 -13.99 3.56 -20.38
CA GLY A 80 -15.34 4.01 -20.05
C GLY A 80 -15.57 3.97 -18.53
N SER A 81 -16.73 3.49 -18.09
CA SER A 81 -17.08 3.31 -16.68
C SER A 81 -16.67 1.96 -16.09
N THR A 82 -16.13 1.05 -16.92
CA THR A 82 -15.78 -0.31 -16.52
C THR A 82 -14.28 -0.46 -16.30
N PHE A 83 -13.92 -0.99 -15.14
CA PHE A 83 -12.56 -1.41 -14.83
C PHE A 83 -12.17 -2.63 -15.69
N VAL A 84 -10.93 -2.67 -16.15
CA VAL A 84 -10.41 -3.72 -17.05
C VAL A 84 -10.32 -5.08 -16.34
N LEU A 85 -10.29 -5.09 -15.01
CA LEU A 85 -10.42 -6.29 -14.21
C LEU A 85 -11.82 -6.40 -13.62
N ARG A 86 -12.26 -7.64 -13.40
CA ARG A 86 -13.49 -7.98 -12.71
C ARG A 86 -13.14 -8.72 -11.43
N SER A 87 -13.75 -8.30 -10.34
CA SER A 87 -13.68 -9.01 -9.07
C SER A 87 -14.78 -10.07 -9.07
N ASN A 88 -14.40 -11.34 -9.00
CA ASN A 88 -15.32 -12.46 -8.95
C ASN A 88 -15.39 -12.99 -7.50
N PRO A 89 -16.58 -13.24 -6.95
CA PRO A 89 -16.68 -13.81 -5.61
C PRO A 89 -16.05 -15.20 -5.60
N VAL A 90 -15.11 -15.42 -4.67
CA VAL A 90 -14.45 -16.72 -4.52
C VAL A 90 -15.50 -17.71 -4.03
N ARG A 91 -15.99 -18.56 -4.93
CA ARG A 91 -16.85 -19.69 -4.55
C ARG A 91 -15.97 -20.67 -3.79
N THR A 92 -16.05 -20.61 -2.46
CA THR A 92 -15.42 -21.59 -1.59
C THR A 92 -16.13 -22.91 -1.87
N HIS A 93 -15.61 -23.69 -2.82
CA HIS A 93 -16.00 -25.07 -3.03
C HIS A 93 -15.47 -25.86 -1.84
N VAL A 94 -16.18 -25.75 -0.71
CA VAL A 94 -15.95 -26.62 0.44
C VAL A 94 -16.43 -28.00 0.01
N HIS A 95 -15.57 -28.74 -0.69
CA HIS A 95 -15.70 -30.18 -0.83
C HIS A 95 -15.50 -30.76 0.57
N VAL A 96 -16.58 -30.76 1.36
CA VAL A 96 -16.66 -31.51 2.61
C VAL A 96 -16.62 -32.98 2.22
N SER A 97 -15.41 -33.51 2.04
CA SER A 97 -15.16 -34.94 2.02
C SER A 97 -15.71 -35.49 3.32
N LYS A 98 -16.83 -36.24 3.24
CA LYS A 98 -17.56 -36.78 4.39
C LYS A 98 -16.79 -37.86 5.17
N GLN A 99 -15.50 -38.08 4.91
CA GLN A 99 -14.78 -39.22 5.45
C GLN A 99 -13.74 -38.86 6.52
N LYS A 100 -14.16 -39.16 7.74
CA LYS A 100 -13.40 -39.74 8.87
C LYS A 100 -12.75 -38.77 9.90
N LYS A 101 -13.11 -39.08 11.15
CA LYS A 101 -12.42 -38.88 12.45
C LYS A 101 -12.74 -37.61 13.25
N HIS A 102 -13.57 -37.82 14.28
CA HIS A 102 -14.00 -36.89 15.33
C HIS A 102 -12.89 -36.08 16.02
N HIS A 103 -11.63 -36.55 16.02
CA HIS A 103 -10.53 -35.81 16.65
C HIS A 103 -10.06 -34.59 15.84
N HIS A 104 -10.33 -34.58 14.53
CA HIS A 104 -10.05 -33.44 13.67
C HIS A 104 -11.07 -32.30 13.85
N ARG A 105 -12.18 -32.52 14.57
CA ARG A 105 -13.30 -31.57 14.61
C ARG A 105 -12.92 -30.20 15.21
N ARG A 106 -12.08 -30.14 16.25
CA ARG A 106 -11.65 -28.86 16.85
C ARG A 106 -10.66 -28.09 15.97
N LEU A 107 -9.67 -28.78 15.41
CA LEU A 107 -8.71 -28.17 14.49
C LEU A 107 -9.41 -27.67 13.22
N LEU A 108 -10.39 -28.44 12.71
CA LEU A 108 -11.21 -28.02 11.57
C LEU A 108 -12.06 -26.78 11.86
N THR A 109 -12.56 -26.59 13.09
CA THR A 109 -13.29 -25.36 13.45
C THR A 109 -12.37 -24.15 13.51
N ILE A 110 -11.16 -24.29 14.07
CA ILE A 110 -10.19 -23.18 14.10
C ILE A 110 -9.72 -22.87 12.69
N GLN A 111 -9.41 -23.89 11.89
CA GLN A 111 -9.01 -23.71 10.50
C GLN A 111 -10.12 -23.07 9.68
N SER A 112 -11.37 -23.50 9.82
CA SER A 112 -12.49 -22.86 9.11
C SER A 112 -12.71 -21.41 9.55
N ALA A 113 -12.46 -21.08 10.82
CA ALA A 113 -12.50 -19.71 11.31
C ALA A 113 -11.36 -18.86 10.75
N ILE A 114 -10.12 -19.37 10.74
CA ILE A 114 -8.97 -18.72 10.12
C ILE A 114 -9.24 -18.50 8.64
N ASP A 115 -9.61 -19.56 7.91
CA ASP A 115 -9.95 -19.50 6.49
C ASP A 115 -11.08 -18.50 6.22
N TYR A 116 -12.09 -18.42 7.08
CA TYR A 116 -13.18 -17.44 6.94
C TYR A 116 -12.71 -16.00 7.16
N LEU A 117 -11.74 -15.78 8.04
CA LEU A 117 -11.20 -14.46 8.38
C LEU A 117 -10.14 -13.99 7.38
N THR A 118 -9.30 -14.90 6.89
CA THR A 118 -8.13 -14.59 6.06
C THR A 118 -8.33 -14.82 4.58
N ASN A 119 -9.29 -15.66 4.15
CA ASN A 119 -9.50 -15.83 2.72
C ASN A 119 -10.13 -14.59 2.11
N PRO A 120 -9.60 -14.12 0.96
CA PRO A 120 -10.20 -13.03 0.24
C PRO A 120 -11.59 -13.45 -0.24
N SER A 121 -12.58 -12.57 -0.03
CA SER A 121 -13.95 -12.81 -0.49
C SER A 121 -14.08 -12.75 -2.02
N HIS A 122 -13.12 -12.11 -2.69
CA HIS A 122 -13.12 -11.90 -4.12
C HIS A 122 -11.72 -12.10 -4.71
N GLU A 123 -11.68 -12.55 -5.96
CA GLU A 123 -10.46 -12.69 -6.75
C GLU A 123 -10.56 -11.82 -8.00
N TRP A 124 -9.45 -11.20 -8.39
CA TRP A 124 -9.41 -10.32 -9.56
C TRP A 124 -9.03 -11.12 -10.81
N GLU A 125 -9.91 -11.08 -11.80
CA GLU A 125 -9.70 -11.72 -13.11
C GLU A 125 -9.83 -10.69 -14.24
N PRO A 126 -9.22 -10.93 -15.42
CA PRO A 126 -9.46 -10.09 -16.59
C PRO A 126 -10.96 -10.03 -16.92
N HIS A 127 -11.49 -8.83 -17.15
CA HIS A 127 -12.89 -8.66 -17.51
C HIS A 127 -13.20 -9.45 -18.80
N PRO A 128 -14.39 -10.08 -18.97
CA PRO A 128 -14.71 -10.87 -20.18
C PRO A 128 -14.55 -10.09 -21.49
N GLY A 129 -14.83 -8.79 -21.48
CA GLY A 129 -14.58 -7.89 -22.62
C GLY A 129 -13.10 -7.68 -22.97
N ALA A 130 -12.19 -7.99 -22.05
CA ALA A 130 -10.74 -8.01 -22.23
C ALA A 130 -10.19 -9.44 -22.43
N SER A 131 -11.04 -10.45 -22.59
CA SER A 131 -10.60 -11.86 -22.69
C SER A 131 -9.95 -12.21 -24.04
N HIS A 132 -10.24 -11.45 -25.11
CA HIS A 132 -9.71 -11.72 -26.43
C HIS A 132 -8.18 -11.56 -26.48
N ARG A 133 -7.49 -12.64 -26.85
CA ARG A 133 -6.03 -12.68 -27.02
C ARG A 133 -5.58 -11.60 -28.02
N GLY A 134 -4.56 -10.84 -27.65
CA GLY A 134 -3.95 -9.81 -28.51
C GLY A 134 -4.63 -8.44 -28.45
N THR A 135 -5.70 -8.26 -27.68
CA THR A 135 -6.26 -6.91 -27.45
C THR A 135 -5.38 -6.10 -26.50
N PRO A 136 -5.27 -4.77 -26.68
CA PRO A 136 -4.52 -3.91 -25.77
C PRO A 136 -5.10 -3.94 -24.35
N GLN A 137 -6.40 -4.18 -24.20
CA GLN A 137 -7.06 -4.34 -22.89
C GLN A 137 -6.55 -5.57 -22.16
N ARG A 138 -6.41 -6.71 -22.85
CA ARG A 138 -5.89 -7.93 -22.24
C ARG A 138 -4.45 -7.74 -21.77
N VAL A 139 -3.63 -7.13 -22.62
CA VAL A 139 -2.25 -6.78 -22.28
C VAL A 139 -2.19 -5.91 -21.03
N TYR A 140 -3.06 -4.91 -20.93
CA TYR A 140 -3.12 -4.03 -19.78
C TYR A 140 -3.67 -4.73 -18.52
N ALA A 141 -4.66 -5.62 -18.69
CA ALA A 141 -5.16 -6.47 -17.61
C ALA A 141 -4.06 -7.35 -17.02
N GLU A 142 -3.29 -8.01 -17.89
CA GLU A 142 -2.13 -8.82 -17.51
C GLU A 142 -1.08 -7.94 -16.81
N PHE A 143 -0.79 -6.74 -17.32
CA PHE A 143 0.11 -5.79 -16.64
C PHE A 143 -0.36 -5.43 -15.23
N LEU A 144 -1.64 -5.08 -15.04
CA LEU A 144 -2.20 -4.76 -13.73
C LEU A 144 -2.12 -5.96 -12.78
N LEU A 145 -2.44 -7.17 -13.25
CA LEU A 145 -2.38 -8.38 -12.45
C LEU A 145 -0.93 -8.75 -12.06
N ASP A 146 0.02 -8.54 -12.95
CA ASP A 146 1.42 -8.89 -12.71
C ASP A 146 2.15 -7.86 -11.82
N HIS A 147 1.80 -6.57 -11.91
CA HIS A 147 2.59 -5.49 -11.30
C HIS A 147 1.85 -4.65 -10.27
N MET A 148 0.52 -4.58 -10.36
CA MET A 148 -0.30 -3.65 -9.55
C MET A 148 -1.26 -4.36 -8.61
N THR A 149 -1.37 -5.70 -8.67
CA THR A 149 -2.23 -6.49 -7.77
C THR A 149 -2.11 -6.09 -6.31
N PRO A 150 -0.90 -5.89 -5.73
CA PRO A 150 -0.80 -5.51 -4.32
C PRO A 150 -1.44 -4.17 -3.95
N LEU A 151 -1.73 -3.31 -4.92
CA LEU A 151 -2.42 -2.03 -4.70
C LEU A 151 -3.92 -2.19 -4.58
N PHE A 152 -4.52 -3.19 -5.23
CA PHE A 152 -5.99 -3.30 -5.30
C PHE A 152 -6.56 -4.64 -4.83
N GLU A 153 -5.71 -5.66 -4.62
CA GLU A 153 -6.10 -7.01 -4.16
C GLU A 153 -6.87 -6.98 -2.83
N GLY A 154 -6.45 -6.07 -1.94
CA GLY A 154 -7.10 -5.86 -0.65
C GLY A 154 -8.52 -5.29 -0.76
N TYR A 155 -9.01 -4.84 -1.93
CA TYR A 155 -10.31 -4.19 -2.05
C TYR A 155 -11.35 -4.99 -2.88
N VAL A 156 -12.63 -4.70 -2.61
CA VAL A 156 -13.80 -5.30 -3.28
C VAL A 156 -14.07 -4.62 -4.64
N GLN A 157 -14.84 -5.30 -5.51
CA GLN A 157 -15.31 -4.77 -6.79
C GLN A 157 -15.80 -3.31 -6.71
N HIS A 158 -15.43 -2.50 -7.71
CA HIS A 158 -15.80 -1.08 -7.86
C HIS A 158 -15.20 -0.14 -6.80
N ARG A 159 -14.37 -0.67 -5.90
CA ARG A 159 -13.67 0.08 -4.85
C ARG A 159 -12.16 0.02 -5.04
N GLU A 160 -11.70 -0.33 -6.23
CA GLU A 160 -10.28 -0.37 -6.59
C GLU A 160 -9.59 0.99 -6.44
N TRP A 161 -10.33 2.08 -6.35
CA TRP A 161 -9.82 3.44 -6.14
C TRP A 161 -9.62 3.80 -4.66
N TYR A 162 -10.04 2.95 -3.72
CA TYR A 162 -10.03 3.28 -2.29
C TYR A 162 -8.61 3.45 -1.72
N PHE A 163 -7.61 2.75 -2.26
CA PHE A 163 -6.20 2.97 -1.88
C PHE A 163 -5.77 4.43 -2.05
N ALA A 164 -6.31 5.12 -3.06
CA ALA A 164 -6.01 6.52 -3.32
C ALA A 164 -6.55 7.41 -2.20
N VAL A 165 -7.73 7.06 -1.65
CA VAL A 165 -8.35 7.78 -0.54
C VAL A 165 -7.50 7.62 0.72
N GLU A 166 -7.11 6.39 1.04
CA GLU A 166 -6.24 6.11 2.19
C GLU A 166 -4.95 6.93 2.10
N TRP A 167 -4.26 6.88 0.96
CA TRP A 167 -3.02 7.65 0.79
C TRP A 167 -3.24 9.16 0.83
N LEU A 168 -4.35 9.67 0.29
CA LEU A 168 -4.66 11.10 0.39
C LEU A 168 -4.90 11.52 1.84
N LEU A 169 -5.59 10.70 2.63
CA LEU A 169 -5.80 10.95 4.06
C LEU A 169 -4.48 10.88 4.83
N THR A 170 -3.62 9.90 4.55
CA THR A 170 -2.28 9.77 5.13
C THR A 170 -1.41 10.99 4.82
N ILE A 171 -1.38 11.44 3.57
CA ILE A 171 -0.62 12.63 3.14
C ILE A 171 -1.19 13.89 3.80
N ALA A 172 -2.51 14.05 3.84
CA ALA A 172 -3.16 15.20 4.47
C ALA A 172 -2.88 15.25 5.97
N SER A 173 -3.00 14.12 6.66
CA SER A 173 -2.69 13.98 8.09
C SER A 173 -1.22 14.33 8.38
N GLY A 174 -0.30 13.76 7.60
CA GLY A 174 1.13 14.08 7.70
C GLY A 174 1.41 15.57 7.49
N ALA A 175 0.82 16.17 6.47
CA ALA A 175 1.00 17.59 6.18
C ALA A 175 0.50 18.50 7.31
N VAL A 176 -0.67 18.21 7.86
CA VAL A 176 -1.24 18.99 8.97
C VAL A 176 -0.38 18.89 10.22
N LEU A 177 0.03 17.67 10.60
CA LEU A 177 0.87 17.45 11.77
C LEU A 177 2.25 18.10 11.61
N GLY A 178 2.87 17.96 10.43
CA GLY A 178 4.14 18.59 10.10
C GLY A 178 4.08 20.12 10.13
N ALA A 179 3.00 20.71 9.61
CA ALA A 179 2.79 22.16 9.65
C ALA A 179 2.61 22.66 11.09
N ALA A 180 1.78 21.99 11.89
CA ALA A 180 1.57 22.35 13.30
C ALA A 180 2.88 22.28 14.10
N GLN A 181 3.64 21.19 13.97
CA GLN A 181 4.94 21.03 14.63
C GLN A 181 5.94 22.11 14.18
N SER A 182 5.96 22.43 12.90
CA SER A 182 6.82 23.48 12.36
C SER A 182 6.47 24.85 12.93
N LEU A 183 5.20 25.19 13.08
CA LEU A 183 4.78 26.49 13.62
C LEU A 183 5.14 26.66 15.09
N ILE A 184 5.01 25.59 15.88
CA ILE A 184 5.40 25.57 17.30
C ILE A 184 6.91 25.77 17.43
N THR A 185 7.70 24.97 16.70
CA THR A 185 9.17 25.03 16.77
C THR A 185 9.75 26.36 16.25
N THR A 186 9.18 26.89 15.18
CA THR A 186 9.57 28.16 14.55
C THR A 186 9.38 29.37 15.44
N ASN A 187 8.29 29.39 16.21
CA ASN A 187 7.88 30.54 16.99
C ASN A 187 8.00 30.26 18.50
N ALA A 188 8.75 29.24 18.91
CA ALA A 188 8.88 28.85 20.31
C ALA A 188 9.39 29.99 21.22
N SER A 189 10.19 30.92 20.68
CA SER A 189 10.70 32.08 21.41
C SER A 189 9.74 33.27 21.43
N THR A 190 8.73 33.30 20.56
CA THR A 190 7.83 34.46 20.39
C THR A 190 6.41 34.18 20.85
N LEU A 191 5.96 32.93 20.75
CA LEU A 191 4.63 32.51 21.19
C LEU A 191 4.59 32.33 22.70
N THR A 192 3.47 32.70 23.27
CA THR A 192 3.11 32.35 24.64
C THR A 192 2.78 30.86 24.74
N SER A 193 2.87 30.29 25.94
CA SER A 193 2.53 28.88 26.18
C SER A 193 1.09 28.54 25.77
N SER A 194 0.15 29.49 25.86
CA SER A 194 -1.23 29.31 25.41
C SER A 194 -1.36 29.23 23.89
N GLU A 195 -0.63 30.07 23.14
CA GLU A 195 -0.68 30.03 21.67
C GLU A 195 -0.06 28.74 21.12
N CYS A 196 1.02 28.25 21.73
CA CYS A 196 1.58 26.94 21.39
C CYS A 196 0.57 25.80 21.65
N ALA A 197 -0.17 25.87 22.75
CA ALA A 197 -1.22 24.89 23.06
C ALA A 197 -2.37 24.97 22.05
N ASP A 198 -2.78 26.16 21.62
CA ASP A 198 -3.83 26.34 20.61
C ASP A 198 -3.45 25.75 19.25
N ILE A 199 -2.20 25.98 18.80
CA ILE A 199 -1.69 25.39 17.55
C ILE A 199 -1.64 23.86 17.65
N ALA A 200 -1.17 23.32 18.78
CA ALA A 200 -1.15 21.89 19.01
C ALA A 200 -2.57 21.29 19.01
N ASN A 201 -3.52 21.93 19.70
CA ASN A 201 -4.92 21.53 19.74
C ASN A 201 -5.57 21.56 18.36
N TRP A 202 -5.24 22.54 17.52
CA TRP A 202 -5.72 22.60 16.14
C TRP A 202 -5.20 21.44 15.30
N GLY A 203 -3.90 21.12 15.41
CA GLY A 203 -3.29 19.99 14.71
C GLY A 203 -3.92 18.65 15.13
N ILE A 204 -4.08 18.43 16.44
CA ILE A 204 -4.75 17.25 16.99
C ILE A 204 -6.22 17.20 16.55
N GLY A 205 -6.93 18.32 16.59
CA GLY A 205 -8.33 18.42 16.16
C GLY A 205 -8.53 18.03 14.69
N CYS A 206 -7.63 18.46 13.81
CA CYS A 206 -7.64 18.05 12.41
C CYS A 206 -7.36 16.55 12.25
N ALA A 207 -6.40 15.99 12.99
CA ALA A 207 -6.12 14.56 12.98
C ALA A 207 -7.33 13.73 13.44
N ILE A 208 -8.06 14.17 14.49
CA ILE A 208 -9.33 13.58 14.93
C ILE A 208 -10.35 13.58 13.78
N GLY A 209 -10.51 14.72 13.10
CA GLY A 209 -11.45 14.85 11.98
C GLY A 209 -11.11 13.93 10.80
N LEU A 210 -9.83 13.84 10.43
CA LEU A 210 -9.37 12.96 9.35
C LEU A 210 -9.53 11.47 9.71
N ASN A 211 -9.18 11.06 10.93
CA ASN A 211 -9.35 9.67 11.37
C ASN A 211 -10.83 9.29 11.50
N ALA A 212 -11.68 10.20 11.96
CA ALA A 212 -13.13 9.98 11.97
C ALA A 212 -13.69 9.84 10.55
N LEU A 213 -13.23 10.67 9.60
CA LEU A 213 -13.60 10.56 8.20
C LEU A 213 -13.14 9.23 7.60
N GLU A 214 -11.92 8.78 7.89
CA GLU A 214 -11.39 7.49 7.46
C GLU A 214 -12.25 6.33 7.97
N LEU A 215 -12.59 6.32 9.26
CA LEU A 215 -13.45 5.30 9.85
C LEU A 215 -14.85 5.31 9.23
N LEU A 216 -15.44 6.50 9.00
CA LEU A 216 -16.74 6.62 8.34
C LEU A 216 -16.71 6.09 6.91
N LEU A 217 -15.66 6.41 6.15
CA LEU A 217 -15.44 5.88 4.81
C LEU A 217 -15.22 4.38 4.84
N CYS A 218 -14.43 3.86 5.78
CA CYS A 218 -14.18 2.44 5.96
C CYS A 218 -15.48 1.68 6.27
N VAL A 219 -16.30 2.15 7.22
CA VAL A 219 -17.58 1.53 7.59
C VAL A 219 -18.62 1.65 6.48
N GLY A 220 -18.74 2.83 5.87
CA GLY A 220 -19.74 3.13 4.84
C GLY A 220 -19.43 2.45 3.51
N LEU A 221 -18.16 2.38 3.13
CA LEU A 221 -17.71 1.75 1.90
C LEU A 221 -17.39 0.27 2.10
N ARG A 222 -16.97 -0.20 3.26
CA ARG A 222 -16.51 -1.59 3.47
C ARG A 222 -15.56 -2.04 2.35
N PRO A 223 -14.44 -1.31 2.18
CA PRO A 223 -13.64 -1.40 0.97
C PRO A 223 -12.88 -2.72 0.88
N TYR A 224 -12.56 -3.38 2.00
CA TYR A 224 -11.65 -4.53 2.02
C TYR A 224 -12.29 -5.86 1.62
N SER A 225 -11.53 -6.67 0.88
CA SER A 225 -11.88 -8.02 0.43
C SER A 225 -11.67 -9.06 1.54
N VAL A 226 -10.71 -8.84 2.45
CA VAL A 226 -10.40 -9.70 3.59
C VAL A 226 -11.08 -9.17 4.85
N ARG A 227 -11.82 -10.05 5.55
CA ARG A 227 -12.60 -9.65 6.74
C ARG A 227 -11.71 -9.23 7.91
N LEU A 228 -10.59 -9.93 8.09
CA LEU A 228 -9.64 -9.61 9.14
C LEU A 228 -9.05 -8.21 8.92
N GLU A 229 -8.66 -7.86 7.69
CA GLU A 229 -8.12 -6.53 7.36
C GLU A 229 -9.13 -5.42 7.65
N PHE A 230 -10.40 -5.61 7.28
CA PHE A 230 -11.46 -4.68 7.64
C PHE A 230 -11.61 -4.51 9.16
N GLY A 231 -11.69 -5.62 9.90
CA GLY A 231 -11.77 -5.58 11.37
C GLY A 231 -10.56 -4.87 11.99
N MET A 232 -9.37 -5.11 11.44
CA MET A 232 -8.13 -4.50 11.87
C MET A 232 -8.08 -3.00 11.62
N ALA A 233 -8.46 -2.56 10.41
CA ALA A 233 -8.55 -1.14 10.09
C ALA A 233 -9.51 -0.42 11.05
N LEU A 234 -10.67 -1.02 11.38
CA LEU A 234 -11.61 -0.45 12.35
C LEU A 234 -11.03 -0.39 13.77
N VAL A 235 -10.40 -1.46 14.24
CA VAL A 235 -9.82 -1.50 15.60
C VAL A 235 -8.67 -0.52 15.74
N LEU A 236 -7.70 -0.55 14.82
CA LEU A 236 -6.54 0.34 14.85
C LEU A 236 -6.97 1.81 14.69
N GLY A 237 -7.82 2.12 13.72
CA GLY A 237 -8.32 3.48 13.52
C GLY A 237 -9.14 3.99 14.71
N SER A 238 -9.91 3.13 15.38
CA SER A 238 -10.64 3.50 16.60
C SER A 238 -9.70 3.77 17.78
N LEU A 239 -8.66 2.95 17.96
CA LEU A 239 -7.65 3.16 19.00
C LEU A 239 -6.89 4.47 18.77
N GLU A 240 -6.53 4.76 17.52
CA GLU A 240 -5.86 6.01 17.16
C GLU A 240 -6.77 7.23 17.42
N LEU A 241 -8.04 7.15 17.02
CA LEU A 241 -9.02 8.20 17.31
C LEU A 241 -9.15 8.46 18.82
N VAL A 242 -9.28 7.40 19.63
CA VAL A 242 -9.39 7.51 21.09
C VAL A 242 -8.10 8.08 21.70
N SER A 243 -6.93 7.68 21.21
CA SER A 243 -5.65 8.27 21.64
C SER A 243 -5.60 9.77 21.37
N ASN A 244 -5.99 10.20 20.16
CA ASN A 244 -6.01 11.63 19.82
C ASN A 244 -7.00 12.43 20.69
N ILE A 245 -8.15 11.84 21.04
CA ILE A 245 -9.09 12.44 21.99
C ILE A 245 -8.45 12.59 23.38
N PHE A 246 -7.76 11.56 23.89
CA PHE A 246 -7.07 11.67 25.17
C PHE A 246 -5.97 12.73 25.16
N SER A 247 -5.23 12.84 24.05
CA SER A 247 -4.24 13.91 23.85
C SER A 247 -4.88 15.30 23.96
N LEU A 248 -6.07 15.50 23.37
CA LEU A 248 -6.81 16.76 23.46
C LEU A 248 -7.29 17.08 24.88
N THR A 249 -7.59 16.06 25.69
CA THR A 249 -7.98 16.20 27.11
C THR A 249 -6.79 16.37 28.07
N ASN A 250 -5.58 16.58 27.55
CA ASN A 250 -4.34 16.66 28.33
C ASN A 250 -4.02 15.39 29.16
N ASN A 251 -4.54 14.23 28.76
CA ASN A 251 -4.23 12.94 29.39
C ASN A 251 -3.18 12.18 28.56
N SER A 252 -1.96 12.70 28.54
CA SER A 252 -0.84 12.16 27.76
C SER A 252 -0.48 10.73 28.17
N THR A 253 -0.60 10.37 29.45
CA THR A 253 -0.35 9.00 29.94
C THR A 253 -1.30 7.98 29.32
N ALA A 254 -2.61 8.27 29.32
CA ALA A 254 -3.60 7.38 28.71
C ALA A 254 -3.42 7.30 27.19
N SER A 255 -3.17 8.44 26.54
CA SER A 255 -2.90 8.49 25.09
C SER A 255 -1.71 7.62 24.72
N ASN A 256 -0.56 7.78 25.39
CA ASN A 256 0.65 7.01 25.14
C ASN A 256 0.46 5.51 25.36
N ALA A 257 -0.32 5.12 26.37
CA ALA A 257 -0.65 3.72 26.61
C ALA A 257 -1.45 3.11 25.44
N ILE A 258 -2.39 3.86 24.87
CA ILE A 258 -3.20 3.43 23.73
C ILE A 258 -2.38 3.36 22.45
N VAL A 259 -1.53 4.35 22.16
CA VAL A 259 -0.61 4.31 21.00
C VAL A 259 0.31 3.09 21.09
N SER A 260 0.84 2.81 22.29
CA SER A 260 1.69 1.64 22.53
C SER A 260 0.92 0.34 22.32
N ALA A 261 -0.31 0.24 22.86
CA ALA A 261 -1.17 -0.92 22.66
C ALA A 261 -1.51 -1.15 21.19
N SER A 262 -1.81 -0.09 20.44
CA SER A 262 -2.05 -0.14 19.00
C SER A 262 -0.82 -0.65 18.25
N SER A 263 0.36 -0.12 18.57
CA SER A 263 1.64 -0.53 17.97
C SER A 263 1.95 -2.00 18.24
N TYR A 264 1.72 -2.50 19.46
CA TYR A 264 1.90 -3.91 19.78
C TYR A 264 0.90 -4.81 19.03
N LEU A 265 -0.35 -4.39 18.93
CA LEU A 265 -1.38 -5.13 18.21
C LEU A 265 -1.05 -5.23 16.71
N GLU A 266 -0.62 -4.12 16.10
CA GLU A 266 -0.17 -4.07 14.72
C GLU A 266 1.04 -4.99 14.49
N LEU A 267 2.03 -4.98 15.39
CA LEU A 267 3.21 -5.83 15.32
C LEU A 267 2.85 -7.32 15.45
N ILE A 268 2.03 -7.69 16.44
CA ILE A 268 1.59 -9.07 16.67
C ILE A 268 0.92 -9.59 15.40
N ILE A 269 0.04 -8.81 14.79
CA ILE A 269 -0.76 -9.25 13.65
C ILE A 269 0.06 -9.23 12.37
N GLY A 270 0.91 -8.23 12.19
CA GLY A 270 1.86 -8.15 11.08
C GLY A 270 2.86 -9.31 11.05
N ILE A 271 3.23 -9.87 12.20
CA ILE A 271 4.08 -11.07 12.28
C ILE A 271 3.24 -12.36 12.20
N LEU A 272 2.11 -12.42 12.90
CA LEU A 272 1.30 -13.63 13.02
C LEU A 272 0.67 -14.03 11.69
N MET A 273 0.20 -13.07 10.87
CA MET A 273 -0.42 -13.35 9.57
C MET A 273 0.50 -14.06 8.58
N PRO A 274 1.70 -13.54 8.26
CA PRO A 274 2.64 -14.24 7.37
C PRO A 274 3.14 -15.54 8.00
N LEU A 275 3.26 -15.63 9.33
CA LEU A 275 3.64 -16.86 10.01
C LEU A 275 2.56 -17.94 9.85
N ILE A 276 1.29 -17.62 10.09
CA ILE A 276 0.16 -18.54 9.87
C ILE A 276 0.12 -18.96 8.40
N ALA A 277 0.22 -18.03 7.47
CA ALA A 277 0.24 -18.33 6.03
C ALA A 277 1.41 -19.27 5.65
N ALA A 278 2.60 -19.03 6.20
CA ALA A 278 3.77 -19.88 5.97
C ALA A 278 3.61 -21.27 6.57
N ILE A 279 3.07 -21.37 7.79
CA ILE A 279 2.80 -22.64 8.47
C ILE A 279 1.76 -23.45 7.70
N VAL A 280 0.63 -22.82 7.32
CA VAL A 280 -0.44 -23.44 6.52
C VAL A 280 0.14 -23.94 5.19
N THR A 281 0.89 -23.10 4.48
CA THR A 281 1.49 -23.48 3.18
C THR A 281 2.51 -24.61 3.32
N ARG A 282 3.36 -24.61 4.35
CA ARG A 282 4.41 -25.62 4.53
C ARG A 282 3.88 -26.93 5.09
N LEU A 283 2.97 -26.89 6.06
CA LEU A 283 2.47 -28.09 6.74
C LEU A 283 1.36 -28.79 5.96
N LEU A 284 0.55 -28.08 5.17
CA LEU A 284 -0.58 -28.68 4.47
C LEU A 284 -0.26 -29.11 3.03
N ARG A 285 0.73 -28.50 2.38
CA ARG A 285 1.15 -28.87 1.01
C ARG A 285 1.59 -30.35 0.86
N PRO A 286 2.28 -31.00 1.82
CA PRO A 286 2.66 -32.41 1.69
C PRO A 286 1.48 -33.39 1.75
N PHE A 287 0.37 -32.99 2.35
CA PHE A 287 -0.80 -33.85 2.57
C PHE A 287 -1.83 -33.77 1.45
N MET A 288 -1.67 -32.86 0.47
CA MET A 288 -2.48 -32.89 -0.74
C MET A 288 -1.88 -33.92 -1.71
N PRO A 289 -2.53 -35.09 -1.90
CA PRO A 289 -2.02 -36.09 -2.81
C PRO A 289 -1.97 -35.50 -4.22
N ALA A 290 -0.89 -35.77 -4.95
CA ALA A 290 -0.67 -35.36 -6.35
C ALA A 290 -1.73 -35.89 -7.35
N ALA A 291 -2.81 -36.50 -6.86
CA ALA A 291 -3.88 -37.12 -7.64
C ALA A 291 -4.66 -36.13 -8.52
N ALA A 292 -4.62 -34.82 -8.25
CA ALA A 292 -5.24 -33.81 -9.12
C ALA A 292 -4.39 -33.43 -10.34
N ALA A 293 -3.11 -33.83 -10.41
CA ALA A 293 -2.26 -33.51 -11.55
C ALA A 293 -2.55 -34.39 -12.78
N ASN A 294 -3.14 -35.59 -12.59
CA ASN A 294 -3.35 -36.54 -13.69
C ASN A 294 -4.78 -36.55 -14.27
N SER A 295 -5.77 -35.89 -13.65
CA SER A 295 -7.16 -35.94 -14.15
C SER A 295 -7.42 -35.06 -15.38
N ASN A 296 -6.54 -34.09 -15.67
CA ASN A 296 -6.69 -33.24 -16.86
C ASN A 296 -6.15 -33.90 -18.14
N ASP A 297 -5.19 -34.83 -18.03
CA ASP A 297 -4.68 -35.55 -19.20
C ASP A 297 -5.69 -36.58 -19.73
N GLU A 298 -6.51 -37.19 -18.86
CA GLU A 298 -7.55 -38.15 -19.29
C GLU A 298 -8.75 -37.48 -19.98
N VAL A 299 -9.11 -36.25 -19.59
CA VAL A 299 -10.24 -35.52 -20.22
C VAL A 299 -9.83 -34.90 -21.55
N VAL A 300 -8.57 -34.48 -21.72
CA VAL A 300 -8.08 -34.00 -23.03
C VAL A 300 -7.84 -35.17 -24.00
N LEU A 301 -7.40 -36.34 -23.52
CA LEU A 301 -7.25 -37.53 -24.37
C LEU A 301 -8.61 -38.11 -24.84
N SER A 302 -9.69 -37.94 -24.07
CA SER A 302 -11.02 -38.42 -24.49
C SER A 302 -11.77 -37.45 -25.42
N MET A 303 -11.38 -36.18 -25.49
CA MET A 303 -12.03 -35.19 -26.35
C MET A 303 -11.32 -34.96 -27.69
N ASN A 304 -10.07 -35.44 -27.84
CA ASN A 304 -9.28 -35.31 -29.07
C ASN A 304 -9.39 -36.50 -30.05
N SER A 305 -10.22 -37.51 -29.77
CA SER A 305 -10.39 -38.68 -30.64
C SER A 305 -11.45 -38.51 -31.73
N ARG A 306 -11.99 -37.30 -31.96
CA ARG A 306 -13.14 -37.11 -32.87
C ARG A 306 -13.07 -35.96 -33.87
N SER A 307 -11.88 -35.51 -34.26
CA SER A 307 -11.77 -34.57 -35.38
C SER A 307 -10.52 -34.79 -36.21
N ASP A 308 -10.55 -35.86 -36.99
CA ASP A 308 -9.64 -36.08 -38.11
C ASP A 308 -10.16 -35.26 -39.32
N SER A 309 -9.58 -34.08 -39.56
CA SER A 309 -9.55 -33.40 -40.86
C SER A 309 -8.59 -32.21 -40.78
N GLY A 310 -7.54 -32.30 -41.59
CA GLY A 310 -6.28 -31.59 -41.38
C GLY A 310 -6.25 -30.11 -41.74
N ALA A 311 -5.32 -29.41 -41.11
CA ALA A 311 -4.62 -28.25 -41.64
C ALA A 311 -3.27 -28.07 -40.91
N PRO A 312 -2.18 -27.68 -41.62
CA PRO A 312 -0.83 -27.76 -41.09
C PRO A 312 -0.39 -26.50 -40.32
N LEU A 313 0.63 -26.74 -39.49
CA LEU A 313 1.42 -25.86 -38.64
C LEU A 313 1.62 -24.41 -39.12
N GLN A 314 1.37 -23.46 -38.21
CA GLN A 314 2.09 -22.18 -38.16
C GLN A 314 2.60 -21.91 -36.73
N SER A 315 3.87 -22.24 -36.48
CA SER A 315 4.57 -21.98 -35.22
C SER A 315 5.84 -21.16 -35.48
N SER A 316 5.71 -19.85 -35.76
CA SER A 316 6.84 -18.92 -35.68
C SER A 316 6.39 -17.45 -35.75
N THR A 317 5.93 -16.86 -34.63
CA THR A 317 5.73 -15.39 -34.55
C THR A 317 5.68 -14.82 -33.12
N ARG A 318 6.01 -15.61 -32.09
CA ARG A 318 5.92 -15.18 -30.67
C ARG A 318 7.05 -14.23 -30.23
N ALA A 319 8.19 -14.21 -30.93
CA ALA A 319 9.35 -13.41 -30.51
C ALA A 319 9.26 -11.93 -30.92
N THR A 320 8.48 -11.58 -31.96
CA THR A 320 8.47 -10.23 -32.56
C THR A 320 7.48 -9.28 -31.89
N THR A 321 6.41 -9.80 -31.27
CA THR A 321 5.36 -8.99 -30.64
C THR A 321 5.81 -8.37 -29.30
N ARG A 322 6.71 -9.05 -28.56
CA ARG A 322 7.20 -8.57 -27.26
C ARG A 322 8.00 -7.26 -27.39
N ARG A 323 8.81 -7.12 -28.45
CA ARG A 323 9.62 -5.90 -28.70
C ARG A 323 8.81 -4.66 -29.12
N LYS A 324 7.61 -4.83 -29.70
CA LYS A 324 6.74 -3.70 -30.05
C LYS A 324 5.96 -3.17 -28.84
N MET A 325 5.79 -3.98 -27.80
CA MET A 325 5.02 -3.64 -26.61
C MET A 325 5.79 -2.68 -25.70
N ASP A 326 7.10 -2.91 -25.55
CA ASP A 326 8.00 -2.03 -24.79
C ASP A 326 8.04 -0.62 -25.41
N GLN A 327 7.97 -0.50 -26.74
CA GLN A 327 8.00 0.79 -27.46
C GLN A 327 6.70 1.62 -27.34
N LEU A 328 5.55 1.00 -27.09
CA LEU A 328 4.26 1.71 -26.97
C LEU A 328 4.04 2.26 -25.56
N ILE A 329 4.52 1.55 -24.53
CA ILE A 329 4.52 2.02 -23.14
C ILE A 329 5.46 3.21 -22.98
N GLU A 330 6.60 3.20 -23.67
CA GLU A 330 7.59 4.27 -23.64
C GLU A 330 7.11 5.57 -24.32
N ARG A 331 6.23 5.46 -25.34
CA ARG A 331 5.70 6.64 -26.08
C ARG A 331 4.56 7.38 -25.38
N GLY A 332 3.77 6.72 -24.54
CA GLY A 332 2.68 7.37 -23.81
C GLY A 332 3.12 8.16 -22.56
N PHE A 333 4.33 7.89 -22.07
CA PHE A 333 4.82 8.40 -20.79
C PHE A 333 5.52 9.76 -20.89
N PHE A 334 5.88 10.24 -22.10
CA PHE A 334 6.85 11.31 -22.28
C PHE A 334 6.31 12.74 -22.47
N ASP A 335 4.99 12.93 -22.60
CA ASP A 335 4.42 14.27 -22.88
C ASP A 335 4.13 15.11 -21.62
N ALA A 336 4.34 14.57 -20.43
CA ALA A 336 4.14 15.30 -19.18
C ALA A 336 5.45 15.44 -18.40
N THR A 337 5.76 16.68 -18.01
CA THR A 337 6.70 17.10 -16.95
C THR A 337 8.18 17.22 -17.32
N THR A 338 8.69 18.45 -17.32
CA THR A 338 10.13 18.77 -17.37
C THR A 338 10.42 20.04 -16.58
N THR A 339 11.20 19.98 -15.50
CA THR A 339 12.16 21.03 -15.05
C THR A 339 13.14 20.46 -14.01
N ALA A 340 14.39 20.92 -14.07
CA ALA A 340 15.61 20.23 -13.61
C ALA A 340 16.22 20.75 -12.29
N SER A 341 17.08 19.94 -11.67
CA SER A 341 17.96 20.24 -10.52
C SER A 341 19.44 19.94 -10.82
N SER A 342 20.35 20.42 -9.95
CA SER A 342 21.83 20.36 -10.03
C SER A 342 22.45 19.86 -8.70
N PRO A 343 23.66 19.25 -8.67
CA PRO A 343 24.10 18.37 -7.59
C PRO A 343 25.20 18.96 -6.68
N ARG A 344 25.25 18.51 -5.40
CA ARG A 344 26.48 18.30 -4.59
C ARG A 344 26.15 17.70 -3.21
N ASP A 345 26.42 16.41 -3.08
CA ASP A 345 26.49 15.66 -1.82
C ASP A 345 27.94 15.57 -1.35
N LEU A 346 28.15 15.78 -0.04
CA LEU A 346 29.29 15.30 0.79
C LEU A 346 29.27 15.86 2.24
N LYS A 347 28.17 16.51 2.69
CA LYS A 347 28.11 17.16 4.03
C LYS A 347 27.03 16.60 4.98
N ALA A 348 26.30 15.55 4.57
CA ALA A 348 25.12 15.05 5.29
C ALA A 348 25.46 14.29 6.59
N ASP A 349 26.61 13.61 6.67
CA ASP A 349 26.93 12.76 7.83
C ASP A 349 27.32 13.56 9.08
N ALA A 350 27.81 14.79 8.92
CA ALA A 350 28.14 15.67 10.06
C ALA A 350 26.90 16.33 10.69
N GLN A 351 25.80 16.49 9.94
CA GLN A 351 24.58 17.13 10.44
C GLN A 351 23.67 16.17 11.21
N LEU A 352 23.67 14.89 10.85
CA LEU A 352 22.89 13.87 11.56
C LEU A 352 23.46 13.60 12.97
N SER A 353 24.79 13.64 13.12
CA SER A 353 25.44 13.46 14.42
C SER A 353 25.13 14.59 15.40
N GLY A 354 25.06 15.85 14.94
CA GLY A 354 24.73 16.99 15.79
C GLY A 354 23.27 17.02 16.26
N LEU A 355 22.35 16.49 15.44
CA LEU A 355 20.92 16.46 15.77
C LEU A 355 20.61 15.40 16.83
N ILE A 356 21.33 14.29 16.84
CA ILE A 356 21.22 13.26 17.89
C ILE A 356 21.80 13.77 19.21
N GLU A 357 22.89 14.53 19.18
CA GLU A 357 23.53 15.08 20.37
C GLU A 357 22.61 16.11 21.09
N ILE A 358 21.96 16.99 20.33
CA ILE A 358 21.01 17.98 20.89
C ILE A 358 19.81 17.30 21.56
N ILE A 359 19.24 16.27 20.93
CA ILE A 359 18.09 15.52 21.50
C ILE A 359 18.50 14.78 22.79
N CYS A 360 19.74 14.27 22.85
CA CYS A 360 20.26 13.62 24.05
C CYS A 360 20.56 14.61 25.18
N GLU A 361 21.01 15.82 24.85
CA GLU A 361 21.32 16.86 25.84
C GLU A 361 20.06 17.44 26.48
N GLU A 362 19.00 17.64 25.69
CA GLU A 362 17.70 18.14 26.16
C GLU A 362 17.00 17.12 27.08
N SER A 363 17.11 15.82 26.76
CA SER A 363 16.64 14.72 27.62
C SER A 363 17.35 14.66 28.98
N ASN A 364 18.64 14.99 29.02
CA ASN A 364 19.41 15.04 30.27
C ASN A 364 19.09 16.28 31.11
N HIS A 365 18.70 17.39 30.48
CA HIS A 365 18.33 18.60 31.21
C HIS A 365 16.98 18.43 31.93
N SER A 366 15.99 17.82 31.28
CA SER A 366 14.70 17.49 31.92
C SER A 366 14.82 16.48 33.07
N ARG A 367 15.89 15.68 33.10
CA ARG A 367 16.16 14.72 34.18
C ARG A 367 16.84 15.32 35.41
N ARG A 368 17.38 16.54 35.31
CA ARG A 368 18.05 17.23 36.44
C ARG A 368 17.13 18.21 37.18
N GLU A 369 15.98 18.53 36.59
CA GLU A 369 14.97 19.40 37.21
C GLU A 369 13.83 18.62 37.90
N LEU A 370 13.97 17.29 37.96
CA LEU A 370 13.21 16.36 38.79
C LEU A 370 14.13 15.82 39.88
#